data_AF-A0A7S0EQE1-F1
#
_entry.id   AF-A0A7S0EQE1-F1
#
_cell.length_a   1.000
_cell.length_b   1.000
_cell.length_c   1.000
_cell.angle_alpha   90.00
_cell.angle_beta   90.00
_cell.angle_gamma   90.00
#
_symmetry.space_group_name_H-M   'P 1'
#
loop_
_entity.id
_entity.type
_entity.pdbx_description
1 polymer ?
#
loop_
_entity_poly.entity_id
_entity_poly.type
_entity_poly.pdbx_seq_one_letter_code
_entity_poly.pdbx_strand_id
1 'polypeptide(L)'
;AASGFFSNAVKGMTTRAGWERFQFVDHNNKEMYRELGGSHVAREVPTLQLMYEHCKRDEHKNDFVFYMHSKGVGHPWPKFKWTQDWTKYMESALFEHPHLCLHALMTGSDACGTELHELPYLHYAGNFWWTRCERVRELQEPDTMLPMTPSTWGKPENWIGSLANSTMMSLLTA
;
A
#
# COMPACT_ATOMS: atom_id res chain seq x y z
N ALA A 1 21.04 23.64 0.88
CA ALA A 1 21.46 22.29 0.48
C ALA A 1 20.38 21.21 0.69
N ALA A 2 19.08 21.57 0.69
CA ALA A 2 17.97 20.63 0.93
C ALA A 2 17.22 20.22 -0.36
N SER A 3 17.68 20.67 -1.53
CA SER A 3 17.00 20.48 -2.83
C SER A 3 17.38 19.19 -3.56
N GLY A 4 18.28 18.38 -3.00
CA GLY A 4 18.75 17.13 -3.63
C GLY A 4 18.11 15.86 -3.09
N PHE A 5 17.27 15.93 -2.06
CA PHE A 5 16.76 14.75 -1.33
C PHE A 5 15.43 14.20 -1.86
N PHE A 6 14.72 14.93 -2.72
CA PHE A 6 13.41 14.55 -3.27
C PHE A 6 13.46 14.21 -4.77
N SER A 7 14.58 13.68 -5.27
CA SER A 7 14.64 13.17 -6.65
C SER A 7 13.94 11.81 -6.82
N ASN A 8 13.65 11.11 -5.72
CA ASN A 8 12.88 9.87 -5.75
C ASN A 8 11.40 10.23 -5.83
N ALA A 9 10.71 9.77 -6.88
CA ALA A 9 9.31 10.09 -7.04
C ALA A 9 8.51 9.32 -5.99
N VAL A 10 7.88 10.05 -5.07
CA VAL A 10 6.76 9.52 -4.27
C VAL A 10 5.65 9.12 -5.23
N LYS A 11 5.06 7.93 -5.09
CA LYS A 11 3.94 7.48 -5.93
C LYS A 11 2.91 6.68 -5.12
N GLY A 12 1.66 7.13 -5.14
CA GLY A 12 0.53 6.41 -4.55
C GLY A 12 -0.10 5.40 -5.48
N MET A 13 -0.74 4.35 -4.93
CA MET A 13 -1.59 3.43 -5.65
C MET A 13 -2.83 3.08 -4.82
N THR A 14 -4.02 3.14 -5.44
CA THR A 14 -5.31 3.02 -4.75
C THR A 14 -6.24 2.07 -5.51
N THR A 15 -7.05 1.27 -4.81
CA THR A 15 -8.18 0.53 -5.41
C THR A 15 -9.51 1.11 -4.95
N ARG A 16 -10.52 1.16 -5.82
CA ARG A 16 -11.89 1.53 -5.45
C ARG A 16 -12.88 0.41 -5.77
N ALA A 17 -13.69 0.03 -4.79
CA ALA A 17 -14.72 -0.99 -4.95
C ALA A 17 -15.73 -0.59 -6.04
N GLY A 18 -15.84 -1.43 -7.07
CA GLY A 18 -16.79 -1.29 -8.19
C GLY A 18 -16.23 -0.62 -9.45
N TRP A 19 -15.12 0.12 -9.34
CA TRP A 19 -14.40 0.76 -10.45
C TRP A 19 -12.93 0.94 -10.02
N GLU A 20 -11.99 0.21 -10.59
CA GLU A 20 -10.57 0.36 -10.24
C GLU A 20 -10.03 1.67 -10.83
N ARG A 21 -9.91 2.70 -9.98
CA ARG A 21 -9.31 3.99 -10.33
C ARG A 21 -7.91 4.08 -9.74
N PHE A 22 -6.93 4.11 -10.63
CA PHE A 22 -5.53 4.30 -10.30
C PHE A 22 -5.19 5.78 -10.22
N GLN A 23 -4.41 6.18 -9.23
CA GLN A 23 -3.89 7.54 -9.13
C GLN A 23 -2.39 7.47 -8.86
N PHE A 24 -1.57 7.71 -9.89
CA PHE A 24 -0.17 8.05 -9.68
C PHE A 24 -0.11 9.52 -9.26
N VAL A 25 0.58 9.86 -8.19
CA VAL A 25 0.88 11.25 -7.83
C VAL A 25 2.39 11.34 -7.77
N ASP A 26 3.03 11.94 -8.77
CA ASP A 26 4.47 12.24 -8.70
C ASP A 26 4.72 13.56 -7.94
N HIS A 27 5.99 13.93 -7.75
CA HIS A 27 6.37 15.20 -7.13
C HIS A 27 5.89 16.46 -7.88
N ASN A 28 5.34 16.30 -9.09
CA ASN A 28 4.74 17.35 -9.90
C ASN A 28 3.20 17.31 -9.89
N ASN A 29 2.58 16.51 -9.03
CA ASN A 29 1.13 16.28 -9.00
C ASN A 29 0.56 15.80 -10.34
N LYS A 30 1.34 15.10 -11.18
CA LYS A 30 0.82 14.52 -12.42
C LYS A 30 0.00 13.29 -12.09
N GLU A 31 -1.32 13.46 -12.12
CA GLU A 31 -2.28 12.38 -11.98
C GLU A 31 -2.32 11.55 -13.27
N MET A 32 -1.81 10.32 -13.21
CA MET A 32 -2.09 9.32 -14.25
C MET A 32 -3.19 8.39 -13.78
N TYR A 33 -4.20 8.25 -14.62
CA TYR A 33 -5.34 7.36 -14.44
C TYR A 33 -5.20 6.16 -15.36
N ARG A 34 -5.32 4.96 -14.79
CA ARG A 34 -5.65 3.75 -15.55
C ARG A 34 -7.00 3.28 -15.04
N GLU A 35 -7.86 2.80 -15.92
CA GLU A 35 -9.12 2.14 -15.55
C GLU A 35 -8.91 0.67 -15.90
N LEU A 36 -9.00 -0.22 -14.92
CA LEU A 36 -9.00 -1.66 -15.17
C LEU A 36 -10.46 -2.12 -15.20
N GLY A 37 -10.97 -2.37 -16.41
CA GLY A 37 -12.30 -2.95 -16.57
C GLY A 37 -12.30 -4.39 -16.05
N GLY A 38 -13.05 -4.66 -14.97
CA GLY A 38 -13.07 -5.98 -14.34
C GLY A 38 -14.24 -6.21 -13.39
N SER A 39 -14.72 -7.46 -13.33
CA SER A 39 -15.83 -7.89 -12.46
C SER A 39 -15.42 -7.91 -10.98
N HIS A 40 -16.39 -7.95 -10.07
CA HIS A 40 -16.27 -7.98 -8.59
C HIS A 40 -15.28 -8.99 -7.98
N VAL A 41 -14.68 -9.86 -8.79
CA VAL A 41 -13.78 -10.97 -8.43
C VAL A 41 -12.30 -10.54 -8.42
N ALA A 42 -11.93 -9.47 -9.12
CA ALA A 42 -10.58 -8.89 -9.08
C ALA A 42 -10.63 -7.59 -8.26
N ARG A 43 -10.12 -7.61 -7.01
CA ARG A 43 -10.20 -6.48 -6.07
C ARG A 43 -8.85 -5.76 -5.93
N GLU A 44 -8.06 -6.14 -4.94
CA GLU A 44 -6.82 -5.43 -4.61
C GLU A 44 -5.63 -5.87 -5.48
N VAL A 45 -5.65 -7.13 -5.92
CA VAL A 45 -4.56 -7.79 -6.66
C VAL A 45 -4.15 -7.02 -7.92
N PRO A 46 -5.06 -6.57 -8.81
CA PRO A 46 -4.63 -5.86 -10.01
C PRO A 46 -3.85 -4.58 -9.71
N THR A 47 -4.14 -3.92 -8.58
CA THR A 47 -3.39 -2.74 -8.18
C THR A 47 -2.03 -3.06 -7.61
N LEU A 48 -1.94 -4.11 -6.80
CA LEU A 48 -0.64 -4.64 -6.38
C LEU A 48 0.18 -5.09 -7.59
N GLN A 49 -0.45 -5.67 -8.62
CA GLN A 49 0.22 -6.08 -9.86
C GLN A 49 0.79 -4.87 -10.62
N LEU A 50 0.03 -3.78 -10.77
CA LEU A 50 0.58 -2.57 -11.37
C LEU A 50 1.72 -1.96 -10.53
N MET A 51 1.63 -2.04 -9.20
CA MET A 51 2.74 -1.65 -8.32
C MET A 51 3.98 -2.50 -8.56
N TYR A 52 3.78 -3.80 -8.66
CA TYR A 52 4.84 -4.76 -8.92
C TYR A 52 5.53 -4.48 -10.25
N GLU A 53 4.76 -4.35 -11.34
CA GLU A 53 5.27 -3.99 -12.67
C GLU A 53 5.99 -2.64 -12.68
N HIS A 54 5.47 -1.65 -11.94
CA HIS A 54 6.11 -0.37 -11.77
C HIS A 54 7.49 -0.52 -11.14
N CYS A 55 7.56 -1.17 -9.98
CA CYS A 55 8.81 -1.33 -9.24
C CYS A 55 9.81 -2.27 -9.92
N LYS A 56 9.36 -3.16 -10.81
CA LYS A 56 10.24 -4.01 -11.64
C LYS A 56 11.01 -3.25 -12.71
N ARG A 57 10.56 -2.06 -13.12
CA ARG A 57 11.35 -1.22 -14.03
C ARG A 57 12.53 -0.61 -13.31
N ASP A 58 13.73 -0.72 -13.88
CA ASP A 58 14.97 -0.26 -13.23
C ASP A 58 14.99 1.24 -12.96
N GLU A 59 14.34 2.04 -13.81
CA GLU A 59 14.13 3.48 -13.63
C GLU A 59 13.34 3.85 -12.35
N HIS A 60 12.63 2.90 -11.76
CA HIS A 60 11.82 3.11 -10.54
C HIS A 60 12.39 2.37 -9.32
N LYS A 61 13.59 1.77 -9.42
CA LYS A 61 14.18 0.97 -8.33
C LYS A 61 14.24 1.73 -6.99
N ASN A 62 14.54 3.03 -7.05
CA ASN A 62 14.76 3.87 -5.87
C ASN A 62 13.49 4.65 -5.43
N ASP A 63 12.34 4.41 -6.07
CA ASP A 63 11.11 5.11 -5.72
C ASP A 63 10.51 4.60 -4.40
N PHE A 64 9.79 5.50 -3.73
CA PHE A 64 8.95 5.18 -2.58
C PHE A 64 7.50 5.10 -3.05
N VAL A 65 6.83 4.02 -2.68
CA VAL A 65 5.45 3.75 -3.07
C VAL A 65 4.57 3.52 -1.87
N PHE A 66 3.29 3.86 -1.97
CA PHE A 66 2.30 3.47 -0.98
C PHE A 66 1.10 2.80 -1.62
N TYR A 67 0.45 1.95 -0.85
CA TYR A 67 -0.76 1.24 -1.22
C TYR A 67 -1.89 1.53 -0.24
N MET A 68 -3.10 1.72 -0.77
CA MET A 68 -4.35 1.73 0.00
C MET A 68 -5.50 1.17 -0.84
N HIS A 69 -6.60 0.83 -0.18
CA HIS A 69 -7.86 0.51 -0.86
C HIS A 69 -9.03 1.30 -0.31
N SER A 70 -10.15 1.36 -1.03
CA SER A 70 -11.34 2.14 -0.65
C SER A 70 -12.15 1.52 0.49
N LYS A 71 -11.49 0.97 1.51
CA LYS A 71 -12.14 0.50 2.75
C LYS A 71 -13.03 1.62 3.30
N GLY A 72 -14.21 1.29 3.81
CA GLY A 72 -15.10 2.30 4.41
C GLY A 72 -16.00 3.08 3.44
N VAL A 73 -15.70 3.14 2.12
CA VAL A 73 -16.48 3.96 1.16
C VAL A 73 -17.94 3.50 1.00
N GLY A 74 -18.24 2.21 1.20
CA GLY A 74 -19.60 1.66 1.12
C GLY A 74 -20.38 1.71 2.44
N HIS A 75 -19.80 2.25 3.51
CA HIS A 75 -20.36 2.16 4.86
C HIS A 75 -20.99 3.50 5.29
N PRO A 76 -22.32 3.68 5.16
CA PRO A 76 -22.97 4.96 5.40
C PRO A 76 -22.91 5.37 6.87
N TRP A 77 -22.67 6.67 7.08
CA TRP A 77 -22.77 7.30 8.40
C TRP A 77 -24.24 7.42 8.82
N PRO A 78 -24.60 7.30 10.12
CA PRO A 78 -23.74 7.10 11.31
C PRO A 78 -23.48 5.65 11.68
N LYS A 79 -24.19 4.70 11.07
CA LYS A 79 -24.19 3.27 11.45
C LYS A 79 -22.80 2.65 11.49
N PHE A 80 -21.87 3.16 10.68
CA PHE A 80 -20.51 2.65 10.56
C PHE A 80 -19.45 3.72 10.88
N LYS A 81 -19.74 4.65 11.80
CA LYS A 81 -18.80 5.70 12.21
C LYS A 81 -17.43 5.12 12.60
N TRP A 82 -17.41 4.03 13.36
CA TRP A 82 -16.16 3.36 13.78
C TRP A 82 -15.29 2.96 12.57
N THR A 83 -15.89 2.38 11.52
CA THR A 83 -15.17 1.97 10.32
C THR A 83 -14.62 3.18 9.58
N GLN A 84 -15.37 4.28 9.51
CA GLN A 84 -14.89 5.51 8.89
C GLN A 84 -13.76 6.18 9.69
N ASP A 85 -13.89 6.23 11.01
CA ASP A 85 -12.84 6.77 11.88
C ASP A 85 -11.57 5.92 11.78
N TRP A 86 -11.71 4.59 11.75
CA TRP A 86 -10.59 3.66 11.56
C TRP A 86 -9.92 3.82 10.20
N THR A 87 -10.69 3.94 9.12
CA THR A 87 -10.15 4.25 7.79
C THR A 87 -9.39 5.57 7.79
N LYS A 88 -9.93 6.64 8.38
CA LYS A 88 -9.25 7.94 8.48
C LYS A 88 -7.94 7.85 9.28
N TYR A 89 -7.94 7.08 10.36
CA TYR A 89 -6.73 6.83 11.14
C TYR A 89 -5.64 6.15 10.28
N MET A 90 -5.98 5.11 9.51
CA MET A 90 -5.03 4.45 8.60
C MET A 90 -4.56 5.38 7.46
N GLU A 91 -5.47 6.19 6.89
CA GLU A 91 -5.16 7.20 5.87
C GLU A 91 -4.21 8.29 6.39
N SER A 92 -4.30 8.65 7.68
CA SER A 92 -3.46 9.71 8.26
C SER A 92 -1.96 9.41 8.13
N ALA A 93 -1.54 8.14 8.29
CA ALA A 93 -0.14 7.76 8.09
C ALA A 93 0.31 7.89 6.64
N LEU A 94 -0.61 7.77 5.69
CA LEU A 94 -0.31 7.86 4.27
C LEU A 94 -0.23 9.31 3.77
N PHE A 95 -1.18 10.14 4.20
CA PHE A 95 -1.37 11.49 3.64
C PHE A 95 -0.96 12.62 4.58
N GLU A 96 -1.23 12.50 5.88
CA GLU A 96 -0.96 13.57 6.86
C GLU A 96 0.46 13.45 7.43
N HIS A 97 0.94 12.21 7.60
CA HIS A 97 2.24 11.91 8.18
C HIS A 97 3.20 11.11 7.27
N PRO A 98 3.28 11.36 5.94
CA PRO A 98 4.12 10.59 5.03
C PRO A 98 5.62 10.69 5.38
N HIS A 99 6.04 11.79 6.00
CA HIS A 99 7.42 11.99 6.44
C HIS A 99 7.86 10.97 7.50
N LEU A 100 6.95 10.49 8.36
CA LEU A 100 7.25 9.46 9.35
C LEU A 100 7.48 8.11 8.65
N CYS A 101 6.63 7.77 7.68
CA CYS A 101 6.80 6.57 6.85
C CYS A 101 8.12 6.61 6.08
N LEU A 102 8.41 7.72 5.40
CA LEU A 102 9.65 7.90 4.65
C LEU A 102 10.87 7.82 5.55
N HIS A 103 10.84 8.43 6.74
CA HIS A 103 11.92 8.31 7.72
C HIS A 103 12.16 6.85 8.12
N ALA A 104 11.12 6.13 8.51
CA ALA A 104 11.21 4.71 8.89
C ALA A 104 11.85 3.86 7.79
N LEU A 105 11.41 4.06 6.54
CA LEU A 105 11.98 3.38 5.37
C LEU A 105 13.45 3.78 5.17
N MET A 106 13.80 5.06 5.28
CA MET A 106 15.20 5.49 5.12
C MET A 106 16.11 4.97 6.25
N THR A 107 15.56 4.68 7.42
CA THR A 107 16.31 4.13 8.57
C THR A 107 16.33 2.60 8.62
N GLY A 108 15.76 1.90 7.63
CA GLY A 108 15.94 0.45 7.46
C GLY A 108 14.69 -0.41 7.65
N SER A 109 13.50 0.17 7.85
CA SER A 109 12.25 -0.62 7.80
C SER A 109 11.91 -1.01 6.35
N ASP A 110 11.37 -2.21 6.14
CA ASP A 110 10.92 -2.69 4.82
C ASP A 110 9.59 -2.09 4.39
N ALA A 111 8.69 -1.90 5.34
CA ALA A 111 7.40 -1.27 5.14
C ALA A 111 7.02 -0.44 6.37
N CYS A 112 6.10 0.50 6.17
CA CYS A 112 5.61 1.37 7.22
C CYS A 112 4.10 1.62 7.04
N GLY A 113 3.33 1.57 8.13
CA GLY A 113 1.88 1.76 8.10
C GLY A 113 1.34 1.92 9.52
N THR A 114 0.03 1.80 9.71
CA THR A 114 -0.59 1.79 11.05
C THR A 114 -1.10 0.40 11.38
N GLU A 115 -1.20 0.08 12.68
CA GLU A 115 -1.76 -1.18 13.18
C GLU A 115 -1.15 -2.41 12.49
N LEU A 116 0.15 -2.64 12.74
CA LEU A 116 0.81 -3.88 12.32
C LEU A 116 0.33 -5.06 13.15
N HIS A 117 -0.12 -6.11 12.48
CA HIS A 117 -0.49 -7.38 13.07
C HIS A 117 0.52 -8.45 12.67
N GLU A 118 1.06 -9.18 13.65
CA GLU A 118 2.00 -10.29 13.41
C GLU A 118 1.30 -11.64 13.19
N LEU A 119 0.06 -11.77 13.70
CA LEU A 119 -0.73 -12.99 13.66
C LEU A 119 -2.06 -12.78 12.92
N PRO A 120 -2.55 -13.78 12.18
CA PRO A 120 -1.88 -15.08 11.88
C PRO A 120 -0.74 -14.96 10.86
N TYR A 121 -0.55 -13.78 10.28
CA TYR A 121 0.51 -13.43 9.34
C TYR A 121 0.83 -11.95 9.49
N LEU A 122 2.01 -11.55 9.04
CA LEU A 122 2.46 -10.18 9.13
C LEU A 122 1.73 -9.29 8.09
N HIS A 123 0.91 -8.35 8.56
CA HIS A 123 0.15 -7.43 7.70
C HIS A 123 -0.23 -6.13 8.44
N TYR A 124 -0.54 -5.08 7.68
CA TYR A 124 -1.13 -3.87 8.24
C TYR A 124 -2.64 -3.93 8.18
N ALA A 125 -3.30 -3.41 9.21
CA ALA A 125 -4.75 -3.27 9.22
C ALA A 125 -5.24 -2.59 7.92
N GLY A 126 -6.24 -3.22 7.29
CA GLY A 126 -6.82 -2.68 6.06
C GLY A 126 -5.86 -2.59 4.88
N ASN A 127 -4.64 -3.12 4.96
CA ASN A 127 -3.67 -3.09 3.87
C ASN A 127 -3.27 -1.65 3.46
N PHE A 128 -3.00 -0.77 4.43
CA PHE A 128 -2.55 0.62 4.19
C PHE A 128 -1.08 0.75 4.60
N TRP A 129 -0.18 1.01 3.63
CA TRP A 129 1.25 1.05 3.92
C TRP A 129 2.08 1.76 2.84
N TRP A 130 3.27 2.17 3.25
CA TRP A 130 4.39 2.64 2.43
C TRP A 130 5.50 1.58 2.36
N THR A 131 6.25 1.57 1.26
CA THR A 131 7.46 0.76 1.08
C THR A 131 8.38 1.38 0.02
N ARG A 132 9.52 0.72 -0.24
CA ARG A 132 10.45 1.03 -1.34
C ARG A 132 10.18 0.11 -2.53
N CYS A 133 10.33 0.61 -3.75
CA CYS A 133 10.26 -0.27 -4.92
C CYS A 133 11.31 -1.38 -4.90
N GLU A 134 12.50 -1.12 -4.36
CA GLU A 134 13.50 -2.16 -4.10
C GLU A 134 12.92 -3.36 -3.32
N ARG A 135 12.11 -3.09 -2.29
CA ARG A 135 11.45 -4.13 -1.50
C ARG A 135 10.38 -4.87 -2.31
N VAL A 136 9.55 -4.15 -3.05
CA VAL A 136 8.51 -4.75 -3.90
C VAL A 136 9.09 -5.73 -4.92
N ARG A 137 10.30 -5.47 -5.44
CA ARG A 137 10.97 -6.34 -6.42
C ARG A 137 11.33 -7.72 -5.87
N GLU A 138 11.43 -7.85 -4.55
CA GLU A 138 11.75 -9.11 -3.86
C GLU A 138 10.50 -9.95 -3.60
N LEU A 139 9.31 -9.33 -3.64
CA LEU A 139 8.03 -10.02 -3.41
C LEU A 139 7.69 -10.96 -4.58
N GLN A 140 6.88 -11.98 -4.28
CA GLN A 140 6.24 -12.77 -5.32
C GLN A 140 5.28 -11.88 -6.14
N GLU A 141 5.17 -12.14 -7.43
CA GLU A 141 4.21 -11.45 -8.29
C GLU A 141 2.76 -11.64 -7.76
N PRO A 142 1.99 -10.56 -7.57
CA PRO A 142 0.64 -10.62 -7.00
C PRO A 142 -0.33 -11.58 -7.70
N ASP A 143 -0.31 -11.62 -9.03
CA ASP A 143 -1.22 -12.50 -9.78
C ASP A 143 -0.89 -13.99 -9.62
N THR A 144 0.37 -14.32 -9.36
CA THR A 144 0.84 -15.71 -9.19
C THR A 144 1.01 -16.12 -7.73
N MET A 145 0.72 -15.22 -6.78
CA MET A 145 0.94 -15.50 -5.36
C MET A 145 0.08 -16.66 -4.85
N LEU A 146 0.74 -17.59 -4.15
CA LEU A 146 0.05 -18.68 -3.47
C LEU A 146 -0.65 -18.14 -2.22
N PRO A 147 -1.89 -18.57 -1.93
CA PRO A 147 -2.57 -18.11 -0.74
C PRO A 147 -1.90 -18.67 0.51
N MET A 148 -1.57 -17.80 1.47
CA MET A 148 -1.02 -18.19 2.77
C MET A 148 -2.08 -18.82 3.70
N THR A 149 -3.35 -18.75 3.32
CA THR A 149 -4.47 -19.40 4.02
C THR A 149 -5.30 -20.21 3.01
N PRO A 150 -6.21 -21.11 3.45
CA PRO A 150 -7.16 -21.75 2.54
C PRO A 150 -8.05 -20.74 1.79
N SER A 151 -8.14 -19.50 2.28
CA SER A 151 -8.88 -18.41 1.67
C SER A 151 -7.99 -17.64 0.69
N THR A 152 -8.45 -17.51 -0.55
CA THR A 152 -7.82 -16.64 -1.56
C THR A 152 -8.06 -15.15 -1.27
N TRP A 153 -8.96 -14.80 -0.34
CA TRP A 153 -9.31 -13.42 -0.02
C TRP A 153 -8.21 -12.69 0.75
N GLY A 154 -7.42 -13.39 1.56
CA GLY A 154 -6.33 -12.77 2.35
C GLY A 154 -5.04 -12.55 1.56
N LYS A 155 -4.98 -12.98 0.29
CA LYS A 155 -3.76 -12.86 -0.52
C LYS A 155 -3.21 -11.41 -0.58
N PRO A 156 -4.02 -10.37 -0.86
CA PRO A 156 -3.52 -9.00 -1.00
C PRO A 156 -3.01 -8.42 0.32
N GLU A 157 -3.69 -8.71 1.43
CA GLU A 157 -3.38 -8.17 2.76
C GLU A 157 -2.03 -8.72 3.29
N ASN A 158 -1.68 -9.94 2.89
CA ASN A 158 -0.47 -10.62 3.35
C ASN A 158 0.74 -10.32 2.46
N TRP A 159 0.52 -9.68 1.31
CA TRP A 159 1.54 -9.60 0.26
C TRP A 159 2.80 -8.90 0.75
N ILE A 160 2.67 -7.71 1.34
CA ILE A 160 3.80 -6.89 1.78
C ILE A 160 4.63 -7.54 2.91
N GLY A 161 3.99 -8.35 3.75
CA GLY A 161 4.64 -9.07 4.86
C GLY A 161 5.03 -10.52 4.53
N SER A 162 4.90 -10.94 3.27
CA SER A 162 5.12 -12.34 2.86
C SER A 162 6.58 -12.79 2.86
N LEU A 163 7.53 -11.85 2.88
CA LEU A 163 8.96 -12.16 2.92
C LEU A 163 9.42 -12.49 4.34
N ALA A 164 10.21 -13.55 4.46
CA ALA A 164 10.81 -13.94 5.72
C ALA A 164 11.69 -12.82 6.29
N ASN A 165 11.66 -12.65 7.61
CA ASN A 165 12.44 -11.64 8.35
C ASN A 165 12.16 -10.18 7.94
N SER A 166 10.97 -9.88 7.41
CA SER A 166 10.56 -8.50 7.11
C SER A 166 10.62 -7.60 8.34
N THR A 167 11.25 -6.42 8.23
CA THR A 167 11.28 -5.41 9.29
C THR A 167 10.18 -4.36 9.07
N MET A 168 8.95 -4.67 9.49
CA MET A 168 7.79 -3.79 9.31
C MET A 168 7.62 -2.86 10.52
N MET A 169 7.33 -1.58 10.28
CA MET A 169 7.10 -0.59 11.34
C MET A 169 5.65 -0.16 11.38
N SER A 170 5.04 -0.19 12.57
CA SER A 170 3.77 0.50 12.83
C SER A 170 4.04 1.90 13.35
N LEU A 171 3.52 2.91 12.68
CA LEU A 171 3.44 4.26 13.21
C LEU A 171 2.27 4.37 14.18
N LEU A 172 2.40 5.33 15.11
CA LEU A 172 1.33 5.77 15.99
C LEU A 172 0.68 4.59 16.75
N THR A 173 1.37 4.05 17.74
CA THR A 173 0.71 3.25 18.77
C THR A 173 -0.24 4.17 19.53
N ALA A 174 -1.54 3.88 19.47
CA ALA A 174 -2.54 4.52 20.34
C ALA A 174 -2.21 4.28 21.82
#